data_AF-U2CHW3-F1
#
_entry.id   AF-U2CHW3-F1
#
_cell.length_a   1.000
_cell.length_b   1.000
_cell.length_c   1.000
_cell.angle_alpha   90.00
_cell.angle_beta   90.00
_cell.angle_gamma   90.00
#
_symmetry.space_group_name_H-M   'P 1'
#
loop_
_entity.id
_entity.type
_entity.pdbx_description
1 polymer ?
#
loop_
_entity_poly.entity_id
_entity_poly.type
_entity_poly.pdbx_seq_one_letter_code
_entity_poly.pdbx_strand_id
1 'polypeptide(L)'
;MKKKKKIFNRYISLLIIMILIFTAIISRLTILQVVKADEYKDKANTKAVTEIAENAPRGQILDNTGTVLATNKQSYNVTFAETEDSLNSFYDTMDGLFKILDENKAIQKDDFQLKVNPFSFQFAASDEDTKKSLEIRFKRDRGLHEKIQNDLFPKVKDKLTDDQEDEINNKLLEITPEKTFNYLVDLYKVSPEDIFESIISQYKKSPEDTIAKLQERYKITVDDNIKELLGQYTKASKKQAKDDLKKQLIEKCNVEKTKLTTEKQVVLERRYILVKDALKMQSFSGYKPVVIASNISKETADIIYQKLNDFPGVDISMQPMRTYPYGQLGSAVLGYISKVGSDSKYEEKGYDVNTDYIGVQGIEGAFEDRLKGSKGGSIVKLNRYGRVIEELGRREPYPGQTIQLTIDKNVQYATDTALDKVMNDLQKRGRQKDVNTVNATRGAAVAIDVNTGAVLALSSRPGFDPNDFSNPSG
;
A
#
# COMPACT_ATOMS: atom_id res chain seq x y z
N MET A 1 7.48 -41.26 85.97
CA MET A 1 8.18 -40.21 85.20
C MET A 1 7.85 -40.36 83.71
N LYS A 2 7.19 -39.37 83.08
CA LYS A 2 6.84 -39.37 81.64
C LYS A 2 8.10 -39.14 80.78
N LYS A 3 8.42 -40.08 79.88
CA LYS A 3 9.52 -39.94 78.89
C LYS A 3 9.24 -38.76 77.96
N LYS A 4 10.09 -37.74 77.95
CA LYS A 4 10.09 -36.68 76.93
C LYS A 4 10.30 -37.31 75.55
N LYS A 5 9.26 -37.34 74.70
CA LYS A 5 9.39 -37.68 73.28
C LYS A 5 10.38 -36.67 72.66
N LYS A 6 11.44 -37.15 71.99
CA LYS A 6 12.29 -36.28 71.15
C LYS A 6 11.41 -35.73 70.03
N ILE A 7 11.11 -34.43 70.09
CA ILE A 7 10.19 -33.73 69.18
C ILE A 7 10.79 -33.59 67.76
N PHE A 8 12.10 -33.81 67.59
CA PHE A 8 12.79 -33.77 66.31
C PHE A 8 13.32 -35.15 65.89
N ASN A 9 12.57 -35.81 65.00
CA ASN A 9 13.01 -36.99 64.25
C ASN A 9 13.59 -36.55 62.90
N ARG A 10 14.52 -37.33 62.31
CA ARG A 10 15.09 -37.07 60.96
C ARG A 10 14.02 -36.85 59.89
N TYR A 11 12.88 -37.52 60.02
CA TYR A 11 11.70 -37.33 59.18
C TYR A 11 11.08 -35.94 59.29
N ILE A 12 11.00 -35.38 60.51
CA ILE A 12 10.49 -34.02 60.76
C ILE A 12 11.46 -32.98 60.18
N SER A 13 12.77 -33.21 60.30
CA SER A 13 13.79 -32.35 59.69
C SER A 13 13.68 -32.32 58.15
N LEU A 14 13.51 -33.49 57.52
CA LEU A 14 13.29 -33.60 56.08
C LEU A 14 11.98 -32.93 55.64
N LEU A 15 10.91 -33.09 56.42
CA LEU A 15 9.62 -32.45 56.17
C LEU A 15 9.73 -30.92 56.20
N ILE A 16 10.45 -30.36 57.18
CA ILE A 16 10.67 -28.91 57.30
C ILE A 16 11.46 -28.40 56.10
N ILE A 17 12.54 -29.09 55.71
CA ILE A 17 13.34 -28.73 54.52
C ILE A 17 12.46 -28.77 53.26
N MET A 18 11.64 -29.81 53.10
CA MET A 18 10.74 -29.95 51.97
C MET A 18 9.70 -28.82 51.93
N ILE A 19 9.09 -28.48 53.07
CA ILE A 19 8.14 -27.36 53.17
C ILE A 19 8.83 -26.04 52.79
N LEU A 20 10.07 -25.82 53.23
CA LEU A 20 10.84 -24.61 52.94
C LEU A 20 11.17 -24.50 51.44
N ILE A 21 11.53 -25.61 50.80
CA ILE A 21 11.75 -25.68 49.35
C ILE A 21 10.43 -25.39 48.59
N PHE A 22 9.32 -26.02 48.99
CA PHE A 22 8.02 -25.78 48.36
C PHE A 22 7.55 -24.34 48.55
N THR A 23 7.75 -23.74 49.71
CA THR A 23 7.43 -22.32 49.92
C THR A 23 8.28 -21.41 49.04
N ALA A 24 9.57 -21.71 48.87
CA ALA A 24 10.43 -20.95 47.96
C ALA A 24 9.98 -21.08 46.49
N ILE A 25 9.61 -22.29 46.05
CA ILE A 25 9.08 -22.54 44.69
C ILE A 25 7.75 -21.82 44.48
N ILE A 26 6.80 -21.94 45.43
CA ILE A 26 5.49 -21.29 45.36
C ILE A 26 5.68 -19.77 45.34
N SER A 27 6.50 -19.21 46.23
CA SER A 27 6.82 -17.77 46.23
C SER A 27 7.38 -17.31 44.88
N ARG A 28 8.32 -18.07 44.31
CA ARG A 28 8.87 -17.77 42.98
C ARG A 28 7.81 -17.83 41.89
N LEU A 29 6.91 -18.81 41.96
CA LEU A 29 5.79 -18.97 41.02
C LEU A 29 4.82 -17.79 41.12
N THR A 30 4.46 -17.35 42.33
CA THR A 30 3.57 -16.20 42.55
C THR A 30 4.20 -14.90 42.02
N ILE A 31 5.51 -14.71 42.20
CA ILE A 31 6.23 -13.57 41.61
C ILE A 31 6.15 -13.61 40.08
N LEU A 32 6.32 -14.79 39.46
CA LEU A 32 6.22 -14.97 38.02
C LEU A 32 4.80 -14.75 37.48
N GLN A 33 3.78 -15.28 38.17
CA GLN A 33 2.40 -15.30 37.69
C GLN A 33 1.58 -14.06 38.05
N VAL A 34 1.87 -13.37 39.15
CA VAL A 34 1.08 -12.22 39.64
C VAL A 34 1.82 -10.91 39.41
N VAL A 35 3.10 -10.83 39.82
CA VAL A 35 3.86 -9.57 39.75
C VAL A 35 4.35 -9.29 38.33
N LYS A 36 4.78 -10.33 37.59
CA LYS A 36 5.27 -10.20 36.22
C LYS A 36 4.26 -10.64 35.16
N ALA A 37 3.01 -10.91 35.54
CA ALA A 37 1.99 -11.40 34.62
C ALA A 37 1.83 -10.49 33.41
N ASP A 38 1.72 -9.18 33.65
CA ASP A 38 1.54 -8.18 32.60
C ASP A 38 2.80 -8.06 31.74
N GLU A 39 4.00 -8.02 32.35
CA GLU A 39 5.28 -7.98 31.60
C GLU A 39 5.46 -9.19 30.67
N TYR A 40 5.13 -10.39 31.13
CA TYR A 40 5.22 -11.61 30.30
C TYR A 40 4.09 -11.71 29.28
N LYS A 41 2.89 -11.23 29.60
CA LYS A 41 1.78 -11.12 28.66
C LYS A 41 2.11 -10.14 27.54
N ASP A 42 2.76 -9.02 27.86
CA ASP A 42 3.24 -8.06 26.87
C ASP A 42 4.39 -8.64 26.05
N LYS A 43 5.37 -9.32 26.66
CA LYS A 43 6.43 -10.01 25.90
C LYS A 43 5.90 -11.12 24.99
N ALA A 44 4.83 -11.82 25.40
CA ALA A 44 4.17 -12.84 24.58
C ALA A 44 3.31 -12.21 23.46
N ASN A 45 2.70 -11.05 23.72
CA ASN A 45 1.89 -10.31 22.74
C ASN A 45 2.72 -9.44 21.80
N THR A 46 3.98 -9.16 22.14
CA THR A 46 4.91 -8.41 21.29
C THR A 46 5.35 -9.27 20.14
N LYS A 47 5.00 -8.86 18.92
CA LYS A 47 5.32 -9.63 17.71
C LYS A 47 6.62 -9.15 17.07
N ALA A 48 6.87 -7.84 17.08
CA ALA A 48 8.01 -7.22 16.43
C ALA A 48 8.31 -5.83 17.00
N VAL A 49 9.57 -5.41 16.87
CA VAL A 49 9.99 -4.01 16.98
C VAL A 49 10.34 -3.54 15.57
N THR A 50 9.70 -2.47 15.12
CA THR A 50 9.84 -1.96 13.73
C THR A 50 10.04 -0.45 13.76
N GLU A 51 10.86 0.06 12.84
CA GLU A 51 10.96 1.50 12.58
C GLU A 51 9.92 1.89 11.52
N ILE A 52 9.04 2.84 11.86
CA ILE A 52 8.11 3.46 10.93
C ILE A 52 8.69 4.81 10.53
N ALA A 53 9.07 4.95 9.26
CA ALA A 53 9.58 6.21 8.73
C ALA A 53 8.46 7.26 8.67
N GLU A 54 8.76 8.48 9.13
CA GLU A 54 7.86 9.63 9.05
C GLU A 54 8.40 10.62 8.01
N ASN A 55 7.61 10.86 6.96
CA ASN A 55 8.02 11.77 5.89
C ASN A 55 7.99 13.22 6.35
N ALA A 56 9.07 13.95 6.08
CA ALA A 56 9.17 15.36 6.41
C ALA A 56 8.60 16.24 5.29
N PRO A 57 7.95 17.38 5.63
CA PRO A 57 7.53 18.36 4.63
C PRO A 57 8.71 18.92 3.84
N ARG A 58 8.54 19.12 2.52
CA ARG A 58 9.54 19.82 1.71
C ARG A 58 9.55 21.32 2.02
N GLY A 59 10.67 21.98 1.80
CA GLY A 59 10.76 23.44 1.91
C GLY A 59 9.81 24.16 0.96
N GLN A 60 9.33 25.35 1.34
CA GLN A 60 8.44 26.13 0.48
C GLN A 60 9.23 26.80 -0.65
N ILE A 61 8.57 27.05 -1.78
CA ILE A 61 9.11 27.93 -2.83
C ILE A 61 8.27 29.21 -2.81
N LEU A 62 8.94 30.34 -2.62
CA LEU A 62 8.33 31.66 -2.53
C LEU A 62 8.77 32.53 -3.72
N ASP A 63 7.90 33.45 -4.14
CA ASP A 63 8.26 34.53 -5.06
C ASP A 63 9.07 35.62 -4.35
N ASN A 64 9.48 36.65 -5.09
CA ASN A 64 10.22 37.80 -4.57
C ASN A 64 9.48 38.55 -3.43
N THR A 65 8.14 38.56 -3.42
CA THR A 65 7.29 39.19 -2.41
C THR A 65 6.98 38.30 -1.20
N GLY A 66 7.39 37.03 -1.23
CA GLY A 66 7.08 36.04 -0.20
C GLY A 66 5.77 35.27 -0.46
N THR A 67 5.15 35.43 -1.62
CA THR A 67 3.98 34.64 -2.02
C THR A 67 4.37 33.20 -2.29
N VAL A 68 3.62 32.26 -1.73
CA VAL A 68 3.88 30.81 -1.86
C VAL A 68 3.55 30.30 -3.25
N LEU A 69 4.56 29.85 -4.00
CA LEU A 69 4.43 29.23 -5.31
C LEU A 69 4.35 27.70 -5.23
N ALA A 70 5.01 27.10 -4.23
CA ALA A 70 4.89 25.67 -3.92
C ALA A 70 4.99 25.44 -2.41
N THR A 71 4.12 24.57 -1.88
CA THR A 71 4.05 24.23 -0.45
C THR A 71 3.63 22.78 -0.28
N ASN A 72 3.36 22.35 0.95
CA ASN A 72 2.78 21.04 1.23
C ASN A 72 1.38 21.20 1.80
N LYS A 73 0.53 20.24 1.51
CA LYS A 73 -0.78 20.03 2.14
C LYS A 73 -0.78 18.68 2.83
N GLN A 74 -1.57 18.55 3.89
CA GLN A 74 -1.79 17.27 4.56
C GLN A 74 -2.56 16.33 3.61
N SER A 75 -1.96 15.18 3.30
CA SER A 75 -2.61 14.07 2.61
C SER A 75 -2.96 12.98 3.62
N TYR A 76 -4.17 12.43 3.49
CA TYR A 76 -4.64 11.29 4.26
C TYR A 76 -4.57 10.05 3.37
N ASN A 77 -3.86 9.03 3.82
CA ASN A 77 -3.66 7.79 3.08
C ASN A 77 -4.23 6.64 3.90
N VAL A 78 -5.06 5.80 3.29
CA VAL A 78 -5.52 4.55 3.89
C VAL A 78 -4.43 3.51 3.70
N THR A 79 -4.01 2.91 4.80
CA THR A 79 -2.97 1.88 4.80
C THR A 79 -3.49 0.58 5.35
N PHE A 80 -2.85 -0.54 4.98
CA PHE A 80 -3.20 -1.86 5.47
C PHE A 80 -1.96 -2.65 5.85
N ALA A 81 -1.95 -3.17 7.07
CA ALA A 81 -0.91 -4.01 7.64
C ALA A 81 -1.37 -5.47 7.73
N GLU A 82 -0.48 -6.39 7.36
CA GLU A 82 -0.74 -7.82 7.47
C GLU A 82 -0.57 -8.32 8.92
N THR A 83 -1.65 -8.87 9.47
CA THR A 83 -1.76 -9.35 10.84
C THR A 83 -2.59 -10.63 10.84
N GLU A 84 -2.50 -11.43 11.91
CA GLU A 84 -3.27 -12.68 11.99
C GLU A 84 -4.80 -12.41 11.86
N ASP A 85 -5.28 -11.36 12.51
CA ASP A 85 -6.69 -10.99 12.45
C ASP A 85 -7.08 -10.33 11.13
N SER A 86 -6.22 -9.46 10.56
CA SER A 86 -6.51 -8.83 9.27
C SER A 86 -6.52 -9.82 8.11
N LEU A 87 -5.76 -10.92 8.19
CA LEU A 87 -5.85 -12.02 7.24
C LEU A 87 -7.17 -12.79 7.35
N ASN A 88 -7.64 -13.03 8.58
CA ASN A 88 -8.91 -13.71 8.81
C ASN A 88 -10.11 -12.86 8.36
N SER A 89 -10.07 -11.56 8.63
CA SER A 89 -11.15 -10.62 8.30
C SER A 89 -10.90 -9.82 7.03
N PHE A 90 -9.98 -10.28 6.17
CA PHE A 90 -9.52 -9.52 5.00
C PHE A 90 -10.68 -9.09 4.10
N TYR A 91 -11.51 -10.03 3.67
CA TYR A 91 -12.59 -9.76 2.71
C TYR A 91 -13.66 -8.83 3.29
N ASP A 92 -14.07 -9.05 4.54
CA ASP A 92 -15.05 -8.21 5.22
C ASP A 92 -14.53 -6.77 5.39
N THR A 93 -13.26 -6.65 5.77
CA THR A 93 -12.57 -5.37 5.93
C THR A 93 -12.48 -4.63 4.60
N MET A 94 -12.07 -5.32 3.54
CA MET A 94 -11.95 -4.73 2.21
C MET A 94 -13.31 -4.34 1.64
N ASP A 95 -14.36 -5.14 1.84
CA ASP A 95 -15.72 -4.78 1.39
C ASP A 95 -16.22 -3.49 2.03
N GLY A 96 -16.10 -3.40 3.36
CA GLY A 96 -16.49 -2.21 4.10
C GLY A 96 -15.67 -0.99 3.70
N LEU A 97 -14.35 -1.16 3.53
CA LEU A 97 -13.46 -0.09 3.10
C LEU A 97 -13.79 0.37 1.67
N PHE A 98 -13.92 -0.56 0.72
CA PHE A 98 -14.25 -0.27 -0.67
C PHE A 98 -15.57 0.45 -0.80
N LYS A 99 -16.58 0.04 -0.03
CA LYS A 99 -17.86 0.76 0.04
C LYS A 99 -17.68 2.20 0.49
N ILE A 100 -16.93 2.45 1.56
CA ILE A 100 -16.67 3.82 2.06
C ILE A 100 -15.92 4.63 1.00
N LEU A 101 -14.90 4.06 0.36
CA LEU A 101 -14.14 4.74 -0.69
C LEU A 101 -15.04 5.11 -1.87
N ASP A 102 -15.84 4.16 -2.37
CA ASP A 102 -16.72 4.36 -3.52
C ASP A 102 -17.82 5.40 -3.24
N GLU A 103 -18.45 5.35 -2.04
CA GLU A 103 -19.48 6.31 -1.61
C GLU A 103 -18.93 7.74 -1.51
N ASN A 104 -17.65 7.89 -1.15
CA ASN A 104 -16.99 9.18 -1.01
C ASN A 104 -16.19 9.60 -2.25
N LYS A 105 -16.27 8.84 -3.36
CA LYS A 105 -15.50 9.08 -4.59
C LYS A 105 -13.98 9.09 -4.39
N ALA A 106 -13.50 8.40 -3.36
CA ALA A 106 -12.08 8.21 -3.11
C ALA A 106 -11.56 7.08 -4.00
N ILE A 107 -10.42 7.32 -4.66
CA ILE A 107 -9.85 6.39 -5.63
C ILE A 107 -8.89 5.44 -4.90
N GLN A 108 -9.09 4.14 -5.10
CA GLN A 108 -8.13 3.12 -4.69
C GLN A 108 -6.85 3.26 -5.53
N LYS A 109 -5.70 3.26 -4.87
CA LYS A 109 -4.40 3.27 -5.52
C LYS A 109 -4.26 2.05 -6.44
N ASP A 110 -4.00 2.29 -7.72
CA ASP A 110 -3.92 1.25 -8.75
C ASP A 110 -2.66 1.41 -9.62
N ASP A 111 -1.52 0.98 -9.06
CA ASP A 111 -0.24 0.88 -9.78
C ASP A 111 -0.15 -0.43 -10.60
N PHE A 112 -1.24 -1.19 -10.74
CA PHE A 112 -1.24 -2.52 -11.34
C PHE A 112 -1.48 -2.47 -12.85
N GLN A 113 -0.58 -3.10 -13.59
CA GLN A 113 -0.49 -2.99 -15.05
C GLN A 113 -1.59 -3.77 -15.77
N LEU A 114 -2.12 -4.84 -15.16
CA LEU A 114 -3.22 -5.61 -15.72
C LEU A 114 -4.56 -4.90 -15.45
N LYS A 115 -5.17 -4.37 -16.50
CA LYS A 115 -6.51 -3.76 -16.46
C LYS A 115 -7.57 -4.79 -16.82
N VAL A 116 -8.77 -4.58 -16.30
CA VAL A 116 -9.96 -5.40 -16.59
C VAL A 116 -10.98 -4.50 -17.28
N ASN A 117 -11.72 -5.07 -18.24
CA ASN A 117 -12.74 -4.38 -19.04
C ASN A 117 -12.20 -3.33 -20.05
N PRO A 118 -11.52 -3.76 -21.13
CA PRO A 118 -11.15 -5.14 -21.47
C PRO A 118 -9.82 -5.55 -20.82
N PHE A 119 -9.58 -6.86 -20.74
CA PHE A 119 -8.30 -7.39 -20.26
C PHE A 119 -7.15 -6.92 -21.14
N SER A 120 -6.25 -6.14 -20.55
CA SER A 120 -5.08 -5.59 -21.26
C SER A 120 -3.96 -5.25 -20.29
N PHE A 121 -2.72 -5.35 -20.76
CA PHE A 121 -1.58 -4.80 -20.05
C PHE A 121 -1.33 -3.35 -20.46
N GLN A 122 -1.16 -2.49 -19.46
CA GLN A 122 -0.83 -1.08 -19.64
C GLN A 122 0.50 -0.80 -18.93
N PHE A 123 1.54 -0.55 -19.72
CA PHE A 123 2.88 -0.16 -19.25
C PHE A 123 3.19 1.28 -19.70
N ALA A 124 3.97 2.00 -18.91
CA ALA A 124 4.38 3.38 -19.23
C ALA A 124 5.38 3.49 -20.40
N ALA A 125 5.86 2.36 -20.94
CA ALA A 125 6.78 2.33 -22.07
C ALA A 125 6.07 2.52 -23.41
N SER A 126 6.67 3.31 -24.32
CA SER A 126 6.16 3.49 -25.69
C SER A 126 6.62 2.40 -26.64
N ASP A 127 7.79 1.81 -26.40
CA ASP A 127 8.44 0.80 -27.23
C ASP A 127 7.89 -0.62 -26.96
N GLU A 128 7.64 -1.39 -28.03
CA GLU A 128 7.02 -2.72 -27.93
C GLU A 128 7.92 -3.78 -27.27
N ASP A 129 9.23 -3.74 -27.51
CA ASP A 129 10.15 -4.72 -26.93
C ASP A 129 10.34 -4.48 -25.43
N THR A 130 10.33 -3.20 -25.02
CA THR A 130 10.28 -2.80 -23.62
C THR A 130 8.98 -3.25 -22.95
N LYS A 131 7.82 -3.11 -23.61
CA LYS A 131 6.54 -3.60 -23.09
C LYS A 131 6.54 -5.12 -22.89
N LYS A 132 7.04 -5.89 -23.86
CA LYS A 132 7.17 -7.35 -23.73
C LYS A 132 8.05 -7.74 -22.54
N SER A 133 9.17 -7.06 -22.38
CA SER A 133 10.10 -7.29 -21.26
C SER A 133 9.44 -7.01 -19.91
N LEU A 134 8.67 -5.93 -19.80
CA LEU A 134 7.90 -5.60 -18.60
C LEU A 134 6.77 -6.60 -18.34
N GLU A 135 6.14 -7.11 -19.38
CA GLU A 135 5.12 -8.16 -19.27
C GLU A 135 5.69 -9.48 -18.77
N ILE A 136 6.83 -9.91 -19.34
CA ILE A 136 7.57 -11.08 -18.87
C ILE A 136 7.92 -10.89 -17.39
N ARG A 137 8.50 -9.74 -17.02
CA ARG A 137 8.84 -9.44 -15.63
C ARG A 137 7.62 -9.50 -14.71
N PHE A 138 6.51 -8.86 -15.10
CA PHE A 138 5.25 -8.88 -14.35
C PHE A 138 4.79 -10.31 -14.04
N LYS A 139 4.87 -11.21 -15.02
CA LYS A 139 4.48 -12.62 -14.88
C LYS A 139 5.50 -13.40 -14.03
N ARG A 140 6.80 -13.19 -14.25
CA ARG A 140 7.89 -13.82 -13.48
C ARG A 140 7.79 -13.50 -11.99
N ASP A 141 7.66 -12.23 -11.64
CA ASP A 141 7.59 -11.76 -10.24
C ASP A 141 6.41 -12.37 -9.46
N ARG A 142 5.41 -12.91 -10.16
CA ARG A 142 4.19 -13.49 -9.58
C ARG A 142 4.15 -15.02 -9.59
N GLY A 143 5.22 -15.69 -10.01
CA GLY A 143 5.33 -17.14 -9.92
C GLY A 143 4.94 -17.91 -11.19
N LEU A 144 4.66 -17.23 -12.30
CA LEU A 144 4.32 -17.90 -13.56
C LEU A 144 5.55 -18.55 -14.21
N HIS A 145 6.74 -18.02 -13.95
CA HIS A 145 7.99 -18.57 -14.45
C HIS A 145 8.22 -19.99 -13.95
N GLU A 146 8.14 -20.19 -12.64
CA GLU A 146 8.32 -21.48 -11.98
C GLU A 146 7.26 -22.48 -12.41
N LYS A 147 6.02 -22.03 -12.66
CA LYS A 147 4.95 -22.89 -13.18
C LYS A 147 5.31 -23.41 -14.58
N ILE A 148 5.68 -22.52 -15.50
CA ILE A 148 6.03 -22.89 -16.87
C ILE A 148 7.31 -23.72 -16.90
N GLN A 149 8.31 -23.37 -16.08
CA GLN A 149 9.55 -24.12 -15.95
C GLN A 149 9.26 -25.56 -15.50
N ASN A 150 8.40 -25.76 -14.50
CA ASN A 150 8.04 -27.10 -14.04
C ASN A 150 7.26 -27.90 -15.10
N ASP A 151 6.43 -27.22 -15.91
CA ASP A 151 5.66 -27.86 -16.99
C ASP A 151 6.57 -28.25 -18.18
N LEU A 152 7.54 -27.41 -18.54
CA LEU A 152 8.46 -27.63 -19.66
C LEU A 152 9.66 -28.50 -19.31
N PHE A 153 10.28 -28.24 -18.17
CA PHE A 153 11.56 -28.80 -17.76
C PHE A 153 11.50 -29.42 -16.35
N PRO A 154 10.60 -30.39 -16.10
CA PRO A 154 10.38 -30.97 -14.76
C PRO A 154 11.63 -31.64 -14.15
N LYS A 155 12.64 -31.94 -14.98
CA LYS A 155 13.87 -32.62 -14.59
C LYS A 155 15.07 -31.68 -14.38
N VAL A 156 14.94 -30.40 -14.72
CA VAL A 156 16.02 -29.41 -14.58
C VAL A 156 15.81 -28.64 -13.28
N LYS A 157 16.64 -28.93 -12.28
CA LYS A 157 16.65 -28.22 -10.99
C LYS A 157 17.79 -27.20 -10.87
N ASP A 158 18.72 -27.23 -11.83
CA ASP A 158 19.87 -26.34 -11.89
C ASP A 158 19.54 -25.07 -12.68
N LYS A 159 20.53 -24.17 -12.79
CA LYS A 159 20.42 -22.94 -13.56
C LYS A 159 20.05 -23.26 -15.02
N LEU A 160 18.96 -22.69 -15.50
CA LEU A 160 18.50 -22.80 -16.88
C LEU A 160 19.56 -22.23 -17.85
N THR A 161 19.68 -22.83 -19.03
CA THR A 161 20.46 -22.25 -20.13
C THR A 161 19.72 -21.05 -20.74
N ASP A 162 20.45 -20.15 -21.40
CA ASP A 162 19.86 -18.97 -22.03
C ASP A 162 18.74 -19.36 -23.04
N ASP A 163 18.96 -20.41 -23.84
CA ASP A 163 17.94 -20.94 -24.78
C ASP A 163 16.67 -21.43 -24.07
N GLN A 164 16.80 -22.04 -22.89
CA GLN A 164 15.66 -22.53 -22.10
C GLN A 164 14.88 -21.37 -21.46
N GLU A 165 15.59 -20.33 -21.01
CA GLU A 165 14.99 -19.09 -20.54
C GLU A 165 14.22 -18.38 -21.67
N ASP A 166 14.76 -18.34 -22.88
CA ASP A 166 14.08 -17.78 -24.03
C ASP A 166 12.81 -18.57 -24.41
N GLU A 167 12.85 -19.90 -24.32
CA GLU A 167 11.65 -20.73 -24.52
C GLU A 167 10.57 -20.42 -23.47
N ILE A 168 10.96 -20.26 -22.20
CA ILE A 168 10.03 -19.87 -21.13
C ILE A 168 9.47 -18.47 -21.36
N ASN A 169 10.32 -17.51 -21.75
CA ASN A 169 9.91 -16.13 -22.04
C ASN A 169 8.90 -16.07 -23.19
N ASN A 170 9.10 -16.85 -24.25
CA ASN A 170 8.14 -16.96 -25.35
C ASN A 170 6.79 -17.54 -24.86
N LYS A 171 6.81 -18.62 -24.07
CA LYS A 171 5.58 -19.15 -23.48
C LYS A 171 4.89 -18.18 -22.53
N LEU A 172 5.64 -17.40 -21.77
CA LEU A 172 5.08 -16.35 -20.91
C LEU A 172 4.30 -15.35 -21.75
N LEU A 173 4.81 -14.92 -22.91
CA LEU A 173 4.13 -13.99 -23.80
C LEU A 173 2.87 -14.57 -24.47
N GLU A 174 2.80 -15.89 -24.68
CA GLU A 174 1.59 -16.55 -25.20
C GLU A 174 0.41 -16.56 -24.21
N ILE A 175 0.67 -16.38 -22.90
CA ILE A 175 -0.38 -16.31 -21.89
C ILE A 175 -1.11 -14.97 -22.01
N THR A 176 -2.38 -15.02 -22.42
CA THR A 176 -3.20 -13.81 -22.56
C THR A 176 -3.38 -13.06 -21.22
N PRO A 177 -3.70 -11.74 -21.25
CA PRO A 177 -4.01 -10.98 -20.05
C PRO A 177 -5.14 -11.60 -19.21
N GLU A 178 -6.16 -12.16 -19.87
CA GLU A 178 -7.26 -12.88 -19.20
C GLU A 178 -6.79 -14.16 -18.50
N LYS A 179 -5.98 -15.00 -19.16
CA LYS A 179 -5.40 -16.20 -18.52
C LYS A 179 -4.50 -15.82 -17.34
N THR A 180 -3.77 -14.71 -17.46
CA THR A 180 -2.96 -14.17 -16.38
C THR A 180 -3.84 -13.74 -15.21
N PHE A 181 -4.95 -13.04 -15.46
CA PHE A 181 -5.90 -12.66 -14.43
C PHE A 181 -6.45 -13.89 -13.68
N ASN A 182 -6.91 -14.90 -14.40
CA ASN A 182 -7.44 -16.13 -13.79
C ASN A 182 -6.39 -16.85 -12.93
N TYR A 183 -5.13 -16.88 -13.38
CA TYR A 183 -4.03 -17.40 -12.57
C TYR A 183 -3.86 -16.60 -11.26
N LEU A 184 -3.98 -15.28 -11.31
CA LEU A 184 -3.87 -14.44 -10.11
C LEU A 184 -5.05 -14.62 -9.15
N VAL A 185 -6.25 -14.84 -9.69
CA VAL A 185 -7.43 -15.21 -8.89
C VAL A 185 -7.15 -16.46 -8.06
N ASP A 186 -6.59 -17.49 -8.70
CA ASP A 186 -6.22 -18.75 -8.05
C ASP A 186 -5.04 -18.62 -7.08
N LEU A 187 -4.03 -17.82 -7.44
CA LEU A 187 -2.81 -17.59 -6.66
C LEU A 187 -3.14 -16.88 -5.35
N TYR A 188 -3.97 -15.83 -5.43
CA TYR A 188 -4.33 -14.99 -4.28
C TYR A 188 -5.60 -15.46 -3.57
N LYS A 189 -6.24 -16.54 -4.04
CA LYS A 189 -7.42 -17.16 -3.43
C LYS A 189 -8.58 -16.18 -3.28
N VAL A 190 -8.84 -15.39 -4.33
CA VAL A 190 -9.87 -14.33 -4.31
C VAL A 190 -11.16 -14.71 -5.03
N SER A 191 -11.28 -15.96 -5.49
CA SER A 191 -12.52 -16.46 -6.11
C SER A 191 -13.67 -16.49 -5.09
N PRO A 192 -14.95 -16.45 -5.53
CA PRO A 192 -16.10 -16.59 -4.64
C PRO A 192 -16.04 -17.82 -3.73
N GLU A 193 -15.51 -18.92 -4.25
CA GLU A 193 -15.37 -20.20 -3.54
C GLU A 193 -14.27 -20.16 -2.49
N ASP A 194 -13.14 -19.52 -2.79
CA ASP A 194 -12.05 -19.32 -1.84
C ASP A 194 -12.47 -18.38 -0.70
N ILE A 195 -13.23 -17.32 -1.03
CA ILE A 195 -13.77 -16.42 -0.01
C ILE A 195 -14.77 -17.17 0.87
N PHE A 196 -15.66 -17.97 0.26
CA PHE A 196 -16.59 -18.82 1.01
C PHE A 196 -15.84 -19.76 1.95
N GLU A 197 -14.78 -20.42 1.45
CA GLU A 197 -13.92 -21.28 2.27
C GLU A 197 -13.30 -20.52 3.45
N SER A 198 -12.80 -19.31 3.22
CA SER A 198 -12.23 -18.47 4.27
C SER A 198 -13.23 -18.17 5.39
N ILE A 199 -14.50 -17.96 5.05
CA ILE A 199 -15.58 -17.68 6.00
C ILE A 199 -15.94 -18.94 6.79
N ILE A 200 -16.23 -20.07 6.13
CA ILE A 200 -16.65 -21.30 6.82
C ILE A 200 -15.55 -21.88 7.73
N SER A 201 -14.27 -21.60 7.43
CA SER A 201 -13.15 -22.02 8.26
C SER A 201 -13.19 -21.42 9.67
N GLN A 202 -13.85 -20.26 9.83
CA GLN A 202 -13.98 -19.53 11.10
C GLN A 202 -15.14 -20.03 11.97
N TYR A 203 -16.00 -20.90 11.43
CA TYR A 203 -17.20 -21.39 12.13
C TYR A 203 -16.88 -22.00 13.50
N LYS A 204 -15.73 -22.67 13.65
CA LYS A 204 -15.30 -23.25 14.93
C LYS A 204 -15.02 -22.19 16.00
N LYS A 205 -14.51 -21.03 15.60
CA LYS A 205 -14.12 -19.93 16.50
C LYS A 205 -15.32 -19.04 16.80
N SER A 206 -16.10 -18.69 15.78
CA SER A 206 -17.24 -17.78 15.89
C SER A 206 -18.42 -18.24 15.01
N PRO A 207 -19.26 -19.18 15.48
CA PRO A 207 -20.37 -19.74 14.69
C PRO A 207 -21.40 -18.70 14.23
N GLU A 208 -21.85 -17.83 15.14
CA GLU A 208 -22.89 -16.82 14.86
C GLU A 208 -22.40 -15.77 13.85
N ASP A 209 -21.18 -15.26 14.04
CA ASP A 209 -20.53 -14.31 13.13
C ASP A 209 -20.35 -14.91 11.72
N THR A 210 -19.94 -16.19 11.66
CA THR A 210 -19.76 -16.90 10.40
C THR A 210 -21.09 -17.03 9.63
N ILE A 211 -22.18 -17.35 10.35
CA ILE A 211 -23.51 -17.42 9.75
C ILE A 211 -23.94 -16.04 9.23
N ALA A 212 -23.79 -14.99 10.04
CA ALA A 212 -24.15 -13.63 9.64
C ALA A 212 -23.43 -13.19 8.36
N LYS A 213 -22.12 -13.44 8.26
CA LYS A 213 -21.30 -13.14 7.07
C LYS A 213 -21.77 -13.88 5.82
N LEU A 214 -22.10 -15.17 5.95
CA LEU A 214 -22.62 -15.95 4.84
C LEU A 214 -23.96 -15.40 4.36
N GLN A 215 -24.86 -15.06 5.29
CA GLN A 215 -26.16 -14.49 4.96
C GLN A 215 -26.04 -13.12 4.29
N GLU A 216 -25.17 -12.25 4.78
CA GLU A 216 -24.96 -10.91 4.23
C GLU A 216 -24.35 -10.96 2.83
N ARG A 217 -23.25 -11.71 2.66
CA ARG A 217 -22.47 -11.72 1.43
C ARG A 217 -23.16 -12.51 0.31
N TYR A 218 -23.67 -13.70 0.62
CA TYR A 218 -24.27 -14.58 -0.38
C TYR A 218 -25.80 -14.47 -0.45
N LYS A 219 -26.42 -13.64 0.41
CA LYS A 219 -27.88 -13.45 0.47
C LYS A 219 -28.65 -14.77 0.62
N ILE A 220 -28.08 -15.71 1.39
CA ILE A 220 -28.67 -17.03 1.66
C ILE A 220 -29.33 -17.08 3.03
N THR A 221 -30.23 -18.03 3.23
CA THR A 221 -30.72 -18.39 4.56
C THR A 221 -30.00 -19.65 5.03
N VAL A 222 -29.38 -19.60 6.21
CA VAL A 222 -28.63 -20.72 6.78
C VAL A 222 -29.59 -21.57 7.62
N ASP A 223 -30.06 -22.68 7.04
CA ASP A 223 -30.91 -23.66 7.70
C ASP A 223 -30.10 -24.62 8.59
N ASP A 224 -30.79 -25.48 9.35
CA ASP A 224 -30.14 -26.42 10.28
C ASP A 224 -29.29 -27.47 9.55
N ASN A 225 -29.60 -27.76 8.28
CA ASN A 225 -28.82 -28.68 7.45
C ASN A 225 -27.46 -28.07 7.08
N ILE A 226 -27.44 -26.79 6.69
CA ILE A 226 -26.19 -26.06 6.46
C ILE A 226 -25.38 -25.96 7.75
N LYS A 227 -26.01 -25.68 8.90
CA LYS A 227 -25.30 -25.66 10.21
C LYS A 227 -24.67 -27.01 10.54
N GLU A 228 -25.36 -28.11 10.26
CA GLU A 228 -24.83 -29.46 10.46
C GLU A 228 -23.60 -29.70 9.57
N LEU A 229 -23.69 -29.36 8.29
CA LEU A 229 -22.58 -29.48 7.34
C LEU A 229 -21.37 -28.61 7.73
N LEU A 230 -21.59 -27.38 8.22
CA LEU A 230 -20.53 -26.52 8.77
C LEU A 230 -19.87 -27.14 10.00
N GLY A 231 -20.66 -27.75 10.88
CA GLY A 231 -20.17 -28.51 12.02
C GLY A 231 -19.33 -29.73 11.63
N GLN A 232 -19.70 -30.44 10.55
CA GLN A 232 -18.92 -31.55 10.01
C GLN A 232 -17.62 -31.07 9.36
N TYR A 233 -17.68 -30.00 8.56
CA TYR A 233 -16.53 -29.41 7.88
C TYR A 233 -15.41 -28.99 8.86
N THR A 234 -15.80 -28.36 9.97
CA THR A 234 -14.85 -27.91 11.01
C THR A 234 -14.25 -29.05 11.83
N LYS A 235 -14.92 -30.20 11.93
CA LYS A 235 -14.45 -31.41 12.63
C LYS A 235 -13.63 -32.35 11.75
N ALA A 236 -13.79 -32.27 10.44
CA ALA A 236 -13.09 -33.13 9.50
C ALA A 236 -11.57 -32.90 9.57
N SER A 237 -10.79 -33.96 9.79
CA SER A 237 -9.31 -33.89 9.80
C SER A 237 -8.67 -34.29 8.47
N LYS A 238 -9.36 -35.09 7.65
CA LYS A 238 -8.85 -35.57 6.35
C LYS A 238 -9.14 -34.56 5.25
N LYS A 239 -8.13 -34.23 4.42
CA LYS A 239 -8.24 -33.27 3.31
C LYS A 239 -9.38 -33.62 2.34
N GLN A 240 -9.42 -34.86 1.86
CA GLN A 240 -10.46 -35.35 0.95
C GLN A 240 -11.88 -35.10 1.48
N ALA A 241 -12.11 -35.40 2.76
CA ALA A 241 -13.42 -35.22 3.39
C ALA A 241 -13.81 -33.74 3.54
N LYS A 242 -12.83 -32.86 3.78
CA LYS A 242 -13.06 -31.40 3.77
C LYS A 242 -13.41 -30.90 2.38
N ASP A 243 -12.72 -31.39 1.35
CA ASP A 243 -12.95 -30.99 -0.03
C ASP A 243 -14.36 -31.41 -0.50
N ASP A 244 -14.81 -32.61 -0.12
CA ASP A 244 -16.15 -33.09 -0.44
C ASP A 244 -17.25 -32.30 0.29
N LEU A 245 -17.06 -32.01 1.59
CA LEU A 245 -17.97 -31.16 2.37
C LEU A 245 -17.99 -29.72 1.87
N LYS A 246 -16.85 -29.18 1.44
CA LYS A 246 -16.74 -27.86 0.80
C LYS A 246 -17.61 -27.81 -0.46
N LYS A 247 -17.49 -28.79 -1.35
CA LYS A 247 -18.30 -28.85 -2.58
C LYS A 247 -19.81 -28.88 -2.28
N GLN A 248 -20.23 -29.69 -1.32
CA GLN A 248 -21.64 -29.74 -0.90
C GLN A 248 -22.14 -28.41 -0.33
N LEU A 249 -21.33 -27.73 0.48
CA LEU A 249 -21.66 -26.42 1.03
C LEU A 249 -21.76 -25.36 -0.08
N ILE A 250 -20.82 -25.34 -1.03
CA ILE A 250 -20.82 -24.42 -2.18
C ILE A 250 -22.08 -24.61 -3.02
N GLU A 251 -22.44 -25.86 -3.30
CA GLU A 251 -23.64 -26.20 -4.08
C GLU A 251 -24.92 -25.77 -3.36
N LYS A 252 -25.06 -26.11 -2.07
CA LYS A 252 -26.24 -25.73 -1.27
C LYS A 252 -26.37 -24.24 -1.04
N CYS A 253 -25.25 -23.55 -0.81
CA CYS A 253 -25.21 -22.11 -0.65
C CYS A 253 -25.26 -21.38 -2.00
N ASN A 254 -25.26 -22.12 -3.12
CA ASN A 254 -25.42 -21.59 -4.47
C ASN A 254 -24.45 -20.42 -4.75
N VAL A 255 -23.20 -20.58 -4.26
CA VAL A 255 -22.12 -19.59 -4.29
C VAL A 255 -21.82 -19.14 -5.72
N GLU A 256 -22.04 -20.01 -6.71
CA GLU A 256 -21.83 -19.69 -8.12
C GLU A 256 -22.88 -18.75 -8.75
N LYS A 257 -24.10 -18.65 -8.20
CA LYS A 257 -25.17 -17.77 -8.74
C LYS A 257 -25.20 -16.37 -8.11
N THR A 258 -24.40 -16.12 -7.07
CA THR A 258 -24.22 -14.77 -6.52
C THR A 258 -23.26 -13.90 -7.34
N LYS A 259 -22.83 -14.40 -8.52
CA LYS A 259 -22.22 -13.61 -9.58
C LYS A 259 -23.02 -12.31 -9.72
N LEU A 260 -22.49 -11.22 -9.15
CA LEU A 260 -22.66 -9.91 -9.75
C LEU A 260 -22.41 -10.08 -11.26
N THR A 261 -23.05 -9.30 -12.13
CA THR A 261 -22.76 -9.33 -13.58
C THR A 261 -21.27 -9.57 -13.79
N THR A 262 -20.87 -10.57 -14.59
CA THR A 262 -19.49 -11.11 -14.64
C THR A 262 -18.41 -10.03 -14.52
N GLU A 263 -18.66 -8.89 -15.16
CA GLU A 263 -17.88 -7.67 -15.09
C GLU A 263 -17.65 -7.08 -13.67
N LYS A 264 -18.69 -6.90 -12.85
CA LYS A 264 -18.59 -6.39 -11.47
C LYS A 264 -17.84 -7.36 -10.55
N GLN A 265 -18.02 -8.67 -10.77
CA GLN A 265 -17.31 -9.72 -10.03
C GLN A 265 -15.80 -9.65 -10.33
N VAL A 266 -15.44 -9.57 -11.62
CA VAL A 266 -14.05 -9.41 -12.08
C VAL A 266 -13.41 -8.14 -11.51
N VAL A 267 -14.16 -7.02 -11.47
CA VAL A 267 -13.68 -5.77 -10.87
C VAL A 267 -13.40 -5.95 -9.37
N LEU A 268 -14.30 -6.61 -8.63
CA LEU A 268 -14.11 -6.84 -7.19
C LEU A 268 -12.91 -7.77 -6.91
N GLU A 269 -12.79 -8.87 -7.65
CA GLU A 269 -11.65 -9.78 -7.57
C GLU A 269 -10.34 -9.05 -7.86
N ARG A 270 -10.33 -8.19 -8.88
CA ARG A 270 -9.17 -7.34 -9.17
C ARG A 270 -8.83 -6.44 -7.99
N ARG A 271 -9.81 -5.79 -7.35
CA ARG A 271 -9.55 -4.91 -6.20
C ARG A 271 -8.91 -5.66 -5.03
N TYR A 272 -9.29 -6.91 -4.77
CA TYR A 272 -8.60 -7.75 -3.79
C TYR A 272 -7.19 -8.11 -4.23
N ILE A 273 -7.00 -8.45 -5.51
CA ILE A 273 -5.67 -8.74 -6.08
C ILE A 273 -4.74 -7.54 -5.89
N LEU A 274 -5.20 -6.31 -6.13
CA LEU A 274 -4.37 -5.10 -5.92
C LEU A 274 -3.76 -5.06 -4.51
N VAL A 275 -4.59 -5.31 -3.49
CA VAL A 275 -4.15 -5.26 -2.08
C VAL A 275 -3.25 -6.46 -1.75
N LYS A 276 -3.65 -7.69 -2.11
CA LYS A 276 -2.87 -8.89 -1.81
C LYS A 276 -1.54 -8.93 -2.56
N ASP A 277 -1.51 -8.47 -3.80
CA ASP A 277 -0.30 -8.35 -4.60
C ASP A 277 0.64 -7.31 -4.01
N ALA A 278 0.12 -6.13 -3.63
CA ALA A 278 0.92 -5.12 -2.94
C ALA A 278 1.53 -5.67 -1.64
N LEU A 279 0.76 -6.42 -0.84
CA LEU A 279 1.26 -7.06 0.39
C LEU A 279 2.37 -8.06 0.08
N LYS A 280 2.17 -8.94 -0.90
CA LYS A 280 3.16 -9.94 -1.28
C LYS A 280 4.45 -9.29 -1.79
N MET A 281 4.35 -8.28 -2.65
CA MET A 281 5.50 -7.56 -3.20
C MET A 281 6.26 -6.78 -2.11
N GLN A 282 5.56 -6.22 -1.13
CA GLN A 282 6.16 -5.45 -0.04
C GLN A 282 6.66 -6.33 1.13
N SER A 283 6.21 -7.58 1.23
CA SER A 283 6.57 -8.53 2.30
C SER A 283 8.07 -8.79 2.44
N PHE A 284 8.84 -8.67 1.34
CA PHE A 284 10.29 -8.81 1.34
C PHE A 284 11.02 -7.68 2.11
N SER A 285 10.35 -6.55 2.37
CA SER A 285 10.90 -5.39 3.09
C SER A 285 10.51 -5.36 4.58
N GLY A 286 9.86 -6.41 5.09
CA GLY A 286 9.38 -6.52 6.48
C GLY A 286 7.91 -6.13 6.67
N TYR A 287 7.45 -5.99 7.92
CA TYR A 287 6.07 -5.59 8.28
C TYR A 287 5.78 -4.12 7.95
N LYS A 288 5.91 -3.71 6.68
CA LYS A 288 5.51 -2.38 6.22
C LYS A 288 4.06 -2.43 5.73
N PRO A 289 3.20 -1.49 6.16
CA PRO A 289 1.84 -1.41 5.64
C PRO A 289 1.84 -0.99 4.16
N VAL A 290 0.85 -1.47 3.41
CA VAL A 290 0.59 -1.09 2.01
C VAL A 290 -0.38 0.07 1.96
N VAL A 291 -0.22 1.02 1.04
CA VAL A 291 -1.18 2.10 0.82
C VAL A 291 -2.31 1.62 -0.10
N ILE A 292 -3.54 1.59 0.40
CA ILE A 292 -4.74 1.21 -0.36
C ILE A 292 -5.31 2.39 -1.14
N ALA A 293 -5.37 3.57 -0.54
CA ALA A 293 -5.87 4.79 -1.16
C ALA A 293 -5.03 5.97 -0.66
N SER A 294 -4.75 6.93 -1.55
CA SER A 294 -3.94 8.10 -1.19
C SER A 294 -4.73 9.39 -1.38
N ASN A 295 -4.39 10.43 -0.61
CA ASN A 295 -4.99 11.75 -0.71
C ASN A 295 -6.53 11.73 -0.64
N ILE A 296 -7.08 10.93 0.28
CA ILE A 296 -8.51 10.94 0.55
C ILE A 296 -8.91 12.23 1.26
N SER A 297 -10.19 12.63 1.13
CA SER A 297 -10.68 13.81 1.85
C SER A 297 -10.61 13.57 3.36
N LYS A 298 -10.49 14.68 4.11
CA LYS A 298 -10.46 14.61 5.57
C LYS A 298 -11.73 13.97 6.12
N GLU A 299 -12.87 14.27 5.52
CA GLU A 299 -14.17 13.71 5.89
C GLU A 299 -14.20 12.18 5.72
N THR A 300 -13.66 11.65 4.62
CA THR A 300 -13.55 10.20 4.41
C THR A 300 -12.56 9.57 5.39
N ALA A 301 -11.44 10.24 5.67
CA ALA A 301 -10.47 9.78 6.64
C ALA A 301 -11.10 9.67 8.04
N ASP A 302 -11.87 10.68 8.47
CA ASP A 302 -12.56 10.71 9.75
C ASP A 302 -13.63 9.58 9.86
N ILE A 303 -14.35 9.28 8.77
CA ILE A 303 -15.30 8.16 8.71
C ILE A 303 -14.59 6.81 8.93
N ILE A 304 -13.45 6.60 8.24
CA ILE A 304 -12.67 5.37 8.40
C ILE A 304 -12.08 5.30 9.81
N TYR A 305 -11.59 6.43 10.34
CA TYR A 305 -11.01 6.53 11.67
C TYR A 305 -11.98 6.09 12.78
N GLN A 306 -13.26 6.48 12.67
CA GLN A 306 -14.31 6.06 13.61
C GLN A 306 -14.62 4.56 13.56
N LYS A 307 -14.33 3.91 12.42
CA LYS A 307 -14.60 2.48 12.17
C LYS A 307 -13.35 1.59 12.21
N LEU A 308 -12.21 2.09 12.70
CA LEU A 308 -10.96 1.31 12.77
C LEU A 308 -11.07 0.02 13.60
N ASN A 309 -12.01 -0.04 14.54
CA ASN A 309 -12.28 -1.28 15.28
C ASN A 309 -12.90 -2.37 14.41
N ASP A 310 -13.65 -1.99 13.37
CA ASP A 310 -14.31 -2.90 12.43
C ASP A 310 -13.38 -3.30 11.27
N PHE A 311 -12.25 -2.61 11.13
CA PHE A 311 -11.28 -2.81 10.04
C PHE A 311 -9.91 -3.28 10.55
N PRO A 312 -9.77 -4.56 11.00
CA PRO A 312 -8.48 -5.11 11.38
C PRO A 312 -7.41 -4.90 10.30
N GLY A 313 -6.28 -4.32 10.71
CA GLY A 313 -5.14 -4.05 9.84
C GLY A 313 -5.23 -2.74 9.05
N VAL A 314 -6.38 -2.06 8.98
CA VAL A 314 -6.49 -0.74 8.35
C VAL A 314 -6.03 0.34 9.32
N ASP A 315 -5.32 1.34 8.80
CA ASP A 315 -4.97 2.55 9.53
C ASP A 315 -4.92 3.78 8.59
N ILE A 316 -5.06 4.98 9.15
CA ILE A 316 -4.94 6.24 8.43
C ILE A 316 -3.56 6.84 8.70
N SER A 317 -2.73 6.88 7.66
CA SER A 317 -1.45 7.57 7.70
C SER A 317 -1.58 8.99 7.15
N MET A 318 -0.93 9.93 7.83
CA MET A 318 -0.92 11.34 7.51
C MET A 318 0.45 11.68 6.92
N GLN A 319 0.51 12.11 5.67
CA GLN A 319 1.76 12.45 4.99
C GLN A 319 1.69 13.83 4.32
N PRO A 320 2.78 14.61 4.32
CA PRO A 320 2.84 15.85 3.56
C PRO A 320 2.87 15.54 2.06
N MET A 321 1.98 16.18 1.29
CA MET A 321 1.92 16.10 -0.16
C MET A 321 2.23 17.47 -0.77
N ARG A 322 3.12 17.50 -1.77
CA ARG A 322 3.48 18.72 -2.47
C ARG A 322 2.26 19.29 -3.20
N THR A 323 2.08 20.61 -3.16
CA THR A 323 1.01 21.30 -3.87
C THR A 323 1.47 22.65 -4.41
N TYR A 324 0.93 23.02 -5.57
CA TYR A 324 1.24 24.24 -6.31
C TYR A 324 -0.05 25.07 -6.41
N PRO A 325 -0.23 26.08 -5.53
CA PRO A 325 -1.51 26.80 -5.40
C PRO A 325 -2.00 27.50 -6.67
N TYR A 326 -1.10 27.77 -7.61
CA TYR A 326 -1.39 28.49 -8.85
C TYR A 326 -1.39 27.60 -10.11
N GLY A 327 -1.47 26.27 -9.93
CA GLY A 327 -1.57 25.30 -11.03
C GLY A 327 -0.43 25.45 -12.05
N GLN A 328 -0.78 25.74 -13.30
CA GLN A 328 0.20 25.84 -14.41
C GLN A 328 1.14 27.05 -14.37
N LEU A 329 0.91 28.01 -13.47
CA LEU A 329 1.70 29.25 -13.42
C LEU A 329 3.18 28.94 -13.20
N GLY A 330 4.04 29.36 -14.14
CA GLY A 330 5.48 29.13 -14.06
C GLY A 330 5.88 27.66 -13.98
N SER A 331 5.07 26.72 -14.50
CA SER A 331 5.32 25.27 -14.39
C SER A 331 6.70 24.85 -14.90
N ALA A 332 7.19 25.48 -15.96
CA ALA A 332 8.52 25.20 -16.52
C ALA A 332 9.67 25.66 -15.60
N VAL A 333 9.45 26.71 -14.80
CA VAL A 333 10.43 27.24 -13.85
C VAL A 333 10.40 26.44 -12.57
N LEU A 334 9.22 26.29 -11.98
CA LEU A 334 9.04 25.54 -10.73
C LEU A 334 9.45 24.08 -10.94
N GLY A 335 9.07 23.50 -12.08
CA GLY A 335 9.23 22.08 -12.37
C GLY A 335 8.18 21.25 -11.67
N TYR A 336 8.48 19.97 -11.47
CA TYR A 336 7.61 19.02 -10.81
C TYR A 336 8.42 18.00 -10.02
N ILE A 337 7.72 17.26 -9.18
CA ILE A 337 8.26 16.11 -8.43
C ILE A 337 7.76 14.81 -9.06
N SER A 338 8.51 13.73 -8.91
CA SER A 338 8.06 12.39 -9.30
C SER A 338 8.56 11.36 -8.29
N LYS A 339 7.92 10.18 -8.23
CA LYS A 339 8.44 9.06 -7.45
C LYS A 339 9.88 8.77 -7.88
N VAL A 340 10.73 8.44 -6.93
CA VAL A 340 12.11 8.03 -7.21
C VAL A 340 12.07 6.82 -8.14
N GLY A 341 12.68 6.95 -9.32
CA GLY A 341 12.82 5.84 -10.25
C GLY A 341 13.83 4.81 -9.74
N SER A 342 14.06 3.75 -10.51
CA SER A 342 15.09 2.73 -10.21
C SER A 342 16.52 3.23 -10.46
N ASP A 343 16.82 4.49 -10.12
CA ASP A 343 18.15 5.09 -10.25
C ASP A 343 18.92 4.93 -8.93
N SER A 344 19.94 4.08 -8.96
CA SER A 344 20.82 3.75 -7.82
C SER A 344 21.39 4.98 -7.09
N LYS A 345 21.52 6.13 -7.78
CA LYS A 345 22.05 7.37 -7.19
C LYS A 345 21.21 7.87 -6.00
N TYR A 346 19.90 7.66 -6.01
CA TYR A 346 19.03 8.16 -4.94
C TYR A 346 18.98 7.21 -3.76
N GLU A 347 19.11 5.90 -3.98
CA GLU A 347 19.27 4.92 -2.89
C GLU A 347 20.51 5.23 -2.05
N GLU A 348 21.64 5.53 -2.70
CA GLU A 348 22.88 5.92 -2.03
C GLU A 348 22.75 7.22 -1.22
N LYS A 349 21.84 8.11 -1.64
CA LYS A 349 21.50 9.36 -0.92
C LYS A 349 20.50 9.15 0.22
N GLY A 350 20.06 7.92 0.48
CA GLY A 350 19.14 7.57 1.57
C GLY A 350 17.65 7.74 1.23
N TYR A 351 17.29 7.81 -0.04
CA TYR A 351 15.89 7.82 -0.46
C TYR A 351 15.32 6.39 -0.48
N ASP A 352 14.04 6.26 -0.12
CA ASP A 352 13.28 5.02 -0.32
C ASP A 352 12.63 5.07 -1.71
N VAL A 353 13.17 4.28 -2.65
CA VAL A 353 12.74 4.24 -4.05
C VAL A 353 11.26 3.90 -4.25
N ASN A 354 10.62 3.27 -3.27
CA ASN A 354 9.22 2.86 -3.40
C ASN A 354 8.24 3.94 -2.93
N THR A 355 8.70 4.87 -2.09
CA THR A 355 7.81 5.80 -1.37
C THR A 355 8.17 7.26 -1.55
N ASP A 356 9.43 7.58 -1.84
CA ASP A 356 9.89 8.97 -1.91
C ASP A 356 9.63 9.63 -3.25
N TYR A 357 9.47 10.95 -3.18
CA TYR A 357 9.37 11.84 -4.32
C TYR A 357 10.58 12.77 -4.37
N ILE A 358 11.10 12.98 -5.57
CA ILE A 358 12.22 13.87 -5.88
C ILE A 358 11.81 14.93 -6.88
N GLY A 359 12.40 16.12 -6.76
CA GLY A 359 12.34 17.14 -7.80
C GLY A 359 13.04 16.67 -9.06
N VAL A 360 12.32 16.66 -10.18
CA VAL A 360 12.83 16.17 -11.48
C VAL A 360 13.33 17.31 -12.35
N GLN A 361 12.65 18.46 -12.30
CA GLN A 361 12.90 19.59 -13.18
C GLN A 361 12.85 20.92 -12.41
N GLY A 362 13.35 21.99 -13.02
CA GLY A 362 13.14 23.35 -12.56
C GLY A 362 13.79 23.62 -11.20
N ILE A 363 13.16 24.52 -10.43
CA ILE A 363 13.58 24.84 -9.07
C ILE A 363 13.47 23.61 -8.16
N GLU A 364 12.46 22.75 -8.33
CA GLU A 364 12.34 21.51 -7.56
C GLU A 364 13.57 20.61 -7.70
N GLY A 365 14.03 20.36 -8.94
CA GLY A 365 15.21 19.54 -9.18
C GLY A 365 16.53 20.25 -8.82
N ALA A 366 16.66 21.53 -9.18
CA ALA A 366 17.88 22.31 -8.94
C ALA A 366 18.19 22.48 -7.45
N PHE A 367 17.15 22.58 -6.62
CA PHE A 367 17.27 22.76 -5.17
C PHE A 367 16.81 21.55 -4.36
N GLU A 368 16.73 20.35 -4.96
CA GLU A 368 16.30 19.11 -4.30
C GLU A 368 17.00 18.89 -2.95
N ASP A 369 18.33 19.04 -2.92
CA ASP A 369 19.13 18.80 -1.71
C ASP A 369 18.85 19.82 -0.58
N ARG A 370 18.26 20.99 -0.88
CA ARG A 370 17.82 21.99 0.10
C ARG A 370 16.33 21.88 0.43
N LEU A 371 15.51 21.61 -0.58
CA LEU A 371 14.06 21.49 -0.47
C LEU A 371 13.64 20.20 0.23
N LYS A 372 14.43 19.12 0.13
CA LYS A 372 14.12 17.88 0.83
C LYS A 372 14.19 18.08 2.35
N GLY A 373 13.18 17.59 3.04
CA GLY A 373 13.22 17.47 4.50
C GLY A 373 14.05 16.26 4.93
N SER A 374 14.48 16.25 6.18
CA SER A 374 15.11 15.09 6.80
C SER A 374 14.04 14.24 7.46
N LYS A 375 13.89 12.99 7.01
CA LYS A 375 12.87 12.06 7.52
C LYS A 375 13.01 11.82 9.02
N GLY A 376 11.88 11.85 9.69
CA GLY A 376 11.75 11.34 11.04
C GLY A 376 11.55 9.83 11.05
N GLY A 377 11.24 9.31 12.21
CA GLY A 377 10.80 7.94 12.37
C GLY A 377 10.59 7.58 13.82
N SER A 378 9.66 6.66 14.06
CA SER A 378 9.39 6.12 15.38
C SER A 378 9.75 4.64 15.40
N ILE A 379 10.51 4.23 16.41
CA ILE A 379 10.73 2.82 16.73
C ILE A 379 9.55 2.38 17.58
N VAL A 380 8.70 1.54 17.02
CA VAL A 380 7.47 1.09 17.66
C VAL A 380 7.50 -0.39 17.94
N LYS A 381 6.88 -0.76 19.05
CA LYS A 381 6.64 -2.13 19.45
C LYS A 381 5.21 -2.51 19.05
N LEU A 382 5.07 -3.53 18.23
CA LEU A 382 3.80 -3.95 17.67
C LEU A 382 3.23 -5.14 18.45
N ASN A 383 1.92 -5.15 18.69
CA ASN A 383 1.24 -6.34 19.22
C ASN A 383 1.04 -7.40 18.13
N ARG A 384 0.51 -8.56 18.53
CA ARG A 384 0.07 -9.63 17.62
C ARG A 384 -0.90 -9.17 16.52
N TYR A 385 -1.58 -8.04 16.76
CA TYR A 385 -2.52 -7.40 15.85
C TYR A 385 -1.89 -6.27 15.00
N GLY A 386 -0.56 -6.13 14.99
CA GLY A 386 0.15 -5.10 14.22
C GLY A 386 -0.09 -3.65 14.66
N ARG A 387 -0.80 -3.44 15.77
CA ARG A 387 -1.02 -2.10 16.33
C ARG A 387 0.17 -1.70 17.18
N VAL A 388 0.51 -0.43 17.16
CA VAL A 388 1.53 0.18 18.01
C VAL A 388 1.07 0.09 19.47
N ILE A 389 1.81 -0.66 20.29
CA ILE A 389 1.61 -0.73 21.75
C ILE A 389 2.38 0.41 22.43
N GLU A 390 3.60 0.62 21.97
CA GLU A 390 4.58 1.44 22.66
C GLU A 390 5.56 2.02 21.64
N GLU A 391 5.85 3.31 21.77
CA GLU A 391 6.93 3.98 21.05
C GLU A 391 8.20 3.92 21.91
N LEU A 392 9.20 3.16 21.45
CA LEU A 392 10.48 2.96 22.13
C LEU A 392 11.45 4.14 21.90
N GLY A 393 11.23 4.91 20.85
CA GLY A 393 12.02 6.10 20.55
C GLY A 393 11.53 6.78 19.28
N ARG A 394 11.76 8.09 19.19
CA ARG A 394 11.36 8.91 18.06
C ARG A 394 12.49 9.82 17.61
N ARG A 395 12.65 9.91 16.29
CA ARG A 395 13.43 10.94 15.61
C ARG A 395 12.44 11.89 14.94
N GLU A 396 12.42 13.14 15.37
CA GLU A 396 11.55 14.15 14.77
C GLU A 396 11.93 14.42 13.30
N PRO A 397 10.95 14.51 12.38
CA PRO A 397 11.19 14.95 11.02
C PRO A 397 11.53 16.45 10.98
N TYR A 398 12.51 16.84 10.17
CA TYR A 398 12.85 18.24 9.96
C TYR A 398 12.44 18.71 8.56
N PRO A 399 11.67 19.81 8.44
CA PRO A 399 11.26 20.31 7.13
C PRO A 399 12.46 20.80 6.32
N GLY A 400 12.33 20.74 5.00
CA GLY A 400 13.33 21.29 4.08
C GLY A 400 13.41 22.81 4.15
N GLN A 401 14.47 23.37 3.57
CA GLN A 401 14.71 24.81 3.55
C GLN A 401 13.79 25.52 2.55
N THR A 402 13.22 26.64 2.96
CA THR A 402 12.45 27.52 2.09
C THR A 402 13.36 28.25 1.11
N ILE A 403 12.99 28.26 -0.17
CA ILE A 403 13.70 28.96 -1.25
C ILE A 403 12.87 30.17 -1.67
N GLN A 404 13.46 31.36 -1.59
CA GLN A 404 12.87 32.59 -2.12
C GLN A 404 13.49 32.90 -3.49
N LEU A 405 12.64 33.05 -4.50
CA LEU A 405 13.03 33.33 -5.88
C LEU A 405 13.10 34.83 -6.15
N THR A 406 13.74 35.21 -7.25
CA THR A 406 13.65 36.55 -7.83
C THR A 406 12.40 36.77 -8.68
N ILE A 407 11.71 35.68 -9.04
CA ILE A 407 10.50 35.69 -9.86
C ILE A 407 9.41 36.48 -9.13
N ASP A 408 8.71 37.31 -9.88
CA ASP A 408 7.49 37.99 -9.44
C ASP A 408 6.29 37.25 -10.01
N LYS A 409 5.38 36.78 -9.15
CA LYS A 409 4.20 36.00 -9.56
C LYS A 409 3.34 36.76 -10.59
N ASN A 410 3.18 38.07 -10.44
CA ASN A 410 2.31 38.85 -11.32
C ASN A 410 2.98 39.08 -12.68
N VAL A 411 4.29 39.32 -12.70
CA VAL A 411 5.06 39.42 -13.97
C VAL A 411 5.07 38.06 -14.68
N GLN A 412 5.24 36.96 -13.93
CA GLN A 412 5.16 35.60 -14.46
C GLN A 412 3.79 35.33 -15.11
N TYR A 413 2.70 35.66 -14.40
CA TYR A 413 1.34 35.49 -14.91
C TYR A 413 1.09 36.32 -16.17
N ALA A 414 1.52 37.59 -16.18
CA ALA A 414 1.39 38.46 -17.35
C ALA A 414 2.18 37.91 -18.54
N THR A 415 3.38 37.36 -18.30
CA THR A 415 4.24 36.78 -19.34
C THR A 415 3.62 35.51 -19.92
N ASP A 416 3.15 34.58 -19.09
CA ASP A 416 2.47 33.35 -19.52
C ASP A 416 1.22 33.68 -20.35
N THR A 417 0.38 34.59 -19.84
CA THR A 417 -0.86 35.03 -20.51
C THR A 417 -0.58 35.73 -21.85
N ALA A 418 0.43 36.60 -21.91
CA ALA A 418 0.81 37.27 -23.15
C ALA A 418 1.29 36.27 -24.20
N LEU A 419 2.09 35.29 -23.79
CA LEU A 419 2.64 34.29 -24.69
C LEU A 419 1.53 33.37 -25.26
N ASP A 420 0.59 32.93 -24.43
CA ASP A 420 -0.59 32.19 -24.88
C ASP A 420 -1.44 32.97 -25.87
N LYS A 421 -1.69 34.25 -25.57
CA LYS A 421 -2.49 35.11 -26.44
C LYS A 421 -1.83 35.24 -27.81
N VAL A 422 -0.52 35.50 -27.84
CA VAL A 422 0.24 35.61 -29.09
C VAL A 422 0.21 34.30 -29.87
N MET A 423 0.47 33.15 -29.23
CA MET A 423 0.41 31.84 -29.89
C MET A 423 -0.99 31.55 -30.46
N ASN A 424 -2.05 31.79 -29.68
CA ASN A 424 -3.42 31.59 -30.14
C ASN A 424 -3.78 32.51 -31.32
N ASP A 425 -3.36 33.78 -31.29
CA ASP A 425 -3.58 34.72 -32.38
C ASP A 425 -2.82 34.30 -33.64
N LEU A 426 -1.59 33.80 -33.51
CA LEU A 426 -0.79 33.28 -34.61
C LEU A 426 -1.43 32.03 -35.25
N GLN A 427 -1.90 31.10 -34.44
CA GLN A 427 -2.59 29.89 -34.91
C GLN A 427 -3.87 30.24 -35.68
N LYS A 428 -4.69 31.16 -35.15
CA LYS A 428 -5.95 31.60 -35.78
C LYS A 428 -5.74 32.36 -37.09
N ARG A 429 -4.69 33.16 -37.19
CA ARG A 429 -4.36 33.90 -38.42
C ARG A 429 -3.92 32.98 -39.56
N GLY A 430 -3.33 31.82 -39.23
CA GLY A 430 -2.87 30.81 -40.17
C GLY A 430 -1.64 31.19 -41.01
N ARG A 431 -1.44 32.47 -41.30
CA ARG A 431 -0.25 32.97 -41.99
C ARG A 431 0.12 34.38 -41.50
N GLN A 432 1.39 34.62 -41.26
CA GLN A 432 1.94 35.95 -41.01
C GLN A 432 3.10 36.20 -41.99
N LYS A 433 2.93 37.20 -42.87
CA LYS A 433 3.80 37.42 -44.03
C LYS A 433 3.92 36.12 -44.84
N ASP A 434 5.12 35.59 -45.03
CA ASP A 434 5.38 34.36 -45.77
C ASP A 434 5.47 33.09 -44.91
N VAL A 435 5.22 33.22 -43.61
CA VAL A 435 5.34 32.12 -42.66
C VAL A 435 3.96 31.56 -42.32
N ASN A 436 3.80 30.25 -42.44
CA ASN A 436 2.63 29.53 -41.94
C ASN A 436 2.70 29.46 -40.41
N THR A 437 1.70 30.01 -39.72
CA THR A 437 1.66 30.14 -38.26
C THR A 437 0.67 29.20 -37.59
N VAL A 438 0.01 28.32 -38.35
CA VAL A 438 -0.95 27.33 -37.81
C VAL A 438 -0.30 26.43 -36.74
N ASN A 439 1.01 26.17 -36.85
CA ASN A 439 1.75 25.32 -35.91
C ASN A 439 2.52 26.12 -34.84
N ALA A 440 2.08 27.33 -34.49
CA ALA A 440 2.67 28.13 -33.41
C ALA A 440 2.30 27.56 -32.02
N THR A 441 2.76 26.35 -31.72
CA THR A 441 2.39 25.56 -30.52
C THR A 441 3.35 25.73 -29.36
N ARG A 442 4.49 26.39 -29.56
CA ARG A 442 5.57 26.53 -28.57
C ARG A 442 6.10 27.94 -28.55
N GLY A 443 6.47 28.42 -27.38
CA GLY A 443 7.16 29.70 -27.23
C GLY A 443 7.75 29.86 -25.84
N ALA A 444 8.72 30.75 -25.73
CA ALA A 444 9.36 31.09 -24.47
C ALA A 444 9.56 32.60 -24.36
N ALA A 445 9.55 33.12 -23.14
CA ALA A 445 9.80 34.52 -22.84
C ALA A 445 10.53 34.64 -21.51
N VAL A 446 11.37 35.67 -21.38
CA VAL A 446 12.11 35.96 -20.16
C VAL A 446 12.04 37.45 -19.90
N ALA A 447 11.70 37.83 -18.66
CA ALA A 447 11.74 39.20 -18.18
C ALA A 447 12.82 39.31 -17.09
N ILE A 448 13.72 40.29 -17.24
CA ILE A 448 14.86 40.51 -16.37
C ILE A 448 14.87 41.97 -15.93
N ASP A 449 15.17 42.22 -14.66
CA ASP A 449 15.53 43.55 -14.19
C ASP A 449 16.97 43.86 -14.63
N VAL A 450 17.10 44.82 -15.54
CA VAL A 450 18.39 45.23 -16.13
C VAL A 450 19.37 45.83 -15.13
N ASN A 451 18.89 46.33 -13.98
CA ASN A 451 19.75 46.96 -12.98
C ASN A 451 20.39 45.93 -12.03
N THR A 452 19.66 44.85 -11.73
CA THR A 452 20.07 43.84 -10.73
C THR A 452 20.46 42.51 -11.36
N GLY A 453 20.08 42.26 -12.61
CA GLY A 453 20.21 40.94 -13.26
C GLY A 453 19.18 39.93 -12.77
N ALA A 454 18.23 40.33 -11.91
CA ALA A 454 17.21 39.45 -11.37
C ALA A 454 16.22 39.00 -12.46
N VAL A 455 15.96 37.69 -12.53
CA VAL A 455 14.92 37.15 -13.42
C VAL A 455 13.56 37.32 -12.75
N LEU A 456 12.69 38.14 -13.35
CA LEU A 456 11.34 38.45 -12.85
C LEU A 456 10.29 37.49 -13.38
N ALA A 457 10.48 36.97 -14.60
CA ALA A 457 9.64 35.92 -15.18
C ALA A 457 10.45 35.07 -16.15
N LEU A 458 10.16 33.77 -16.18
CA LEU A 458 10.72 32.83 -17.15
C LEU A 458 9.58 31.90 -17.58
N SER A 459 9.15 32.01 -18.82
CA SER A 459 7.97 31.32 -19.34
C SER A 459 8.37 30.38 -20.47
N SER A 460 7.80 29.18 -20.48
CA SER A 460 7.88 28.24 -21.59
C SER A 460 6.50 27.60 -21.76
N ARG A 461 5.97 27.63 -22.97
CA ARG A 461 4.64 27.08 -23.30
C ARG A 461 4.75 26.01 -24.41
N PRO A 462 3.89 24.97 -24.39
CA PRO A 462 2.76 24.78 -23.48
C PRO A 462 3.21 24.46 -22.05
N GLY A 463 2.48 24.98 -21.06
CA GLY A 463 2.70 24.63 -19.66
C GLY A 463 2.02 23.30 -19.30
N PHE A 464 2.20 22.89 -18.05
CA PHE A 464 1.56 21.71 -17.44
C PHE A 464 1.20 22.05 -16.00
N ASP A 465 0.32 21.29 -15.35
CA ASP A 465 0.06 21.48 -13.92
C ASP A 465 1.03 20.60 -13.11
N PRO A 466 1.95 21.16 -12.31
CA PRO A 466 2.85 20.35 -11.49
C PRO A 466 2.11 19.51 -10.44
N ASN A 467 0.86 19.86 -10.10
CA ASN A 467 0.04 19.07 -9.18
C ASN A 467 -0.25 17.66 -9.73
N ASP A 468 -0.33 17.49 -11.06
CA ASP A 468 -0.59 16.21 -11.72
C ASP A 468 0.50 15.17 -11.40
N PHE A 469 1.73 15.62 -11.14
CA PHE A 469 2.85 14.75 -10.78
C PHE A 469 3.03 14.56 -9.27
N SER A 470 2.38 15.40 -8.47
CA SER A 470 2.44 15.35 -7.01
C SER A 470 1.41 14.42 -6.38
N ASN A 471 0.34 14.07 -7.11
CA ASN A 471 -0.74 13.24 -6.62
C ASN A 471 -0.33 11.76 -6.56
N PRO A 472 -0.32 11.10 -5.38
CA PRO A 472 0.08 9.70 -5.28
C PRO A 472 -0.94 8.71 -5.85
N SER A 473 -2.17 9.16 -6.11
CA SER A 473 -3.28 8.35 -6.62
C SER A 473 -3.34 8.26 -8.15
N GLY A 474 -2.41 8.91 -8.85
CA GLY A 474 -2.46 9.09 -10.30
C GLY A 474 -3.11 10.41 -10.69
#